data_AF-A0ABD0QTG5-F1
#
_entry.id   AF-A0ABD0QTG5-F1
#
_cell.length_a   1.000
_cell.length_b   1.000
_cell.length_c   1.000
_cell.angle_alpha   90.00
_cell.angle_beta   90.00
_cell.angle_gamma   90.00
#
_symmetry.space_group_name_H-M   'P 1'
#
loop_
_entity.id
_entity.type
_entity.pdbx_description
1 polymer ?
#
loop_
_entity_poly.entity_id
_entity_poly.type
_entity_poly.pdbx_seq_one_letter_code
_entity_poly.pdbx_strand_id
1 'polypeptide(L)'
;KVIIMILNGEKLPGLLMTIIRFVLPLQDHTIKKLLLVFWEIVPKTTPDGKLLQEMILVCDAYRKDLQHPNEFIRGSTLRFLCKLKESELLEPLMPAIRACLEHRHSYVRRNAVLAIYTIY
;
A
#
# COMPACT_ATOMS: atom_id res chain seq x y z
N LYS A 1 -12.00 2.32 14.34
CA LYS A 1 -11.70 3.33 15.40
C LYS A 1 -10.26 3.83 15.30
N VAL A 2 -9.25 2.96 15.18
CA VAL A 2 -7.82 3.35 15.03
C VAL A 2 -7.57 4.47 14.01
N ILE A 3 -8.05 4.33 12.77
CA ILE A 3 -7.87 5.35 11.70
C ILE A 3 -8.42 6.72 12.15
N ILE A 4 -9.58 6.75 12.81
CA ILE A 4 -10.22 7.99 13.28
C ILE A 4 -9.38 8.64 14.39
N MET A 5 -8.83 7.84 15.32
CA MET A 5 -7.95 8.35 16.38
C MET A 5 -6.69 9.01 15.80
N ILE A 6 -6.06 8.38 14.81
CA ILE A 6 -4.89 8.94 14.13
C ILE A 6 -5.24 10.23 13.39
N LEU A 7 -6.39 10.28 12.70
CA LEU A 7 -6.87 11.50 12.04
C LEU A 7 -7.16 12.64 13.02
N ASN A 8 -7.55 12.33 14.27
CA ASN A 8 -7.72 13.31 15.34
C ASN A 8 -6.39 13.75 15.99
N GLY A 9 -5.26 13.27 15.49
CA GLY A 9 -3.92 13.63 15.99
C GLY A 9 -3.41 12.77 17.13
N GLU A 10 -4.09 11.69 17.50
CA GLU A 10 -3.61 10.78 18.54
C GLU A 10 -2.39 9.98 18.05
N LYS A 11 -1.28 10.08 18.80
CA LYS A 11 -0.08 9.27 18.56
C LYS A 11 -0.24 7.94 19.27
N LEU A 12 -0.21 6.85 18.50
CA LEU A 12 -0.31 5.48 19.01
C LEU A 12 1.04 4.76 18.84
N PRO A 13 1.99 4.96 19.77
CA PRO A 13 3.33 4.34 19.68
C PRO A 13 3.23 2.81 19.68
N GLY A 14 4.06 2.14 18.88
CA GLY A 14 4.09 0.67 18.77
C GLY A 14 2.90 0.05 18.01
N LEU A 15 1.91 0.85 17.60
CA LEU A 15 0.77 0.35 16.83
C LEU A 15 1.19 -0.17 15.46
N LEU A 16 2.15 0.48 14.79
CA LEU A 16 2.62 0.12 13.46
C LEU A 16 3.02 -1.36 13.39
N MET A 17 3.88 -1.81 14.31
CA MET A 17 4.34 -3.20 14.32
C MET A 17 3.21 -4.18 14.69
N THR A 18 2.27 -3.77 15.54
CA THR A 18 1.07 -4.57 15.85
C THR A 18 0.20 -4.78 14.61
N ILE A 19 -0.03 -3.72 13.83
CA ILE A 19 -0.78 -3.79 12.56
C ILE A 19 -0.05 -4.67 11.55
N ILE A 20 1.26 -4.49 11.38
CA ILE A 20 2.06 -5.31 10.46
C ILE A 20 2.04 -6.79 10.85
N ARG A 21 2.15 -7.11 12.14
CA ARG A 21 2.23 -8.50 12.60
C ARG A 21 0.88 -9.23 12.55
N PHE A 22 -0.19 -8.56 12.94
CA PHE A 22 -1.47 -9.23 13.21
C PHE A 22 -2.59 -8.90 12.22
N VAL A 23 -2.52 -7.73 11.56
CA VAL A 23 -3.60 -7.26 10.68
C VAL A 23 -3.22 -7.38 9.20
N LEU A 24 -1.99 -7.01 8.84
CA LEU A 24 -1.47 -7.13 7.47
C LEU A 24 -1.60 -8.53 6.85
N PRO A 25 -1.38 -9.66 7.55
CA PRO A 25 -1.49 -10.99 6.95
C PRO A 25 -2.93 -11.47 6.75
N LEU A 26 -3.94 -10.74 7.27
CA LEU A 26 -5.33 -11.13 7.14
C LEU A 26 -5.80 -11.07 5.68
N GLN A 27 -6.63 -12.04 5.29
CA GLN A 27 -7.15 -12.17 3.93
C GLN A 27 -8.50 -11.48 3.72
N ASP A 28 -9.09 -10.93 4.79
CA ASP A 28 -10.37 -10.24 4.70
C ASP A 28 -10.27 -8.98 3.81
N HIS A 29 -11.12 -8.90 2.79
CA HIS A 29 -11.09 -7.83 1.79
C HIS A 29 -11.44 -6.46 2.39
N THR A 30 -12.30 -6.41 3.40
CA THR A 30 -12.66 -5.17 4.11
C THR A 30 -11.46 -4.66 4.89
N ILE A 31 -10.75 -5.56 5.60
CA ILE A 31 -9.53 -5.24 6.33
C ILE A 31 -8.44 -4.76 5.38
N LYS A 32 -8.21 -5.44 4.25
CA LYS A 32 -7.24 -4.99 3.22
C LYS A 32 -7.54 -3.57 2.73
N LYS A 33 -8.81 -3.25 2.48
CA LYS A 33 -9.21 -1.90 2.06
C LYS A 33 -8.97 -0.86 3.16
N LEU A 34 -9.27 -1.19 4.42
CA LEU A 34 -8.98 -0.32 5.57
C LEU A 34 -7.48 -0.13 5.78
N LEU A 35 -6.67 -1.17 5.54
CA LEU A 35 -5.22 -1.08 5.60
C LEU A 35 -4.68 -0.06 4.59
N LEU A 36 -5.19 -0.04 3.35
CA LEU A 36 -4.78 0.98 2.36
C LEU A 36 -5.05 2.42 2.86
N VAL A 37 -6.16 2.65 3.56
CA VAL A 37 -6.47 3.96 4.17
C VAL A 37 -5.52 4.26 5.34
N PHE A 38 -5.23 3.25 6.17
CA PHE A 38 -4.27 3.38 7.27
C PHE A 38 -2.86 3.75 6.74
N TRP A 39 -2.41 3.10 5.67
CA TRP A 39 -1.11 3.38 5.07
C TRP A 39 -1.01 4.77 4.47
N GLU A 40 -2.13 5.39 4.06
CA GLU A 40 -2.12 6.75 3.53
C GLU A 40 -1.75 7.79 4.60
N ILE A 41 -2.19 7.58 5.84
CA ILE A 41 -2.08 8.58 6.92
C ILE A 41 -0.88 8.35 7.86
N VAL A 42 -0.31 7.15 7.88
CA VAL A 42 0.79 6.82 8.80
C VAL A 42 2.13 7.33 8.28
N PRO A 43 2.98 7.93 9.14
CA PRO A 43 4.34 8.32 8.77
C PRO A 43 5.16 7.09 8.37
N LYS A 44 5.88 7.18 7.24
CA LYS A 44 6.70 6.09 6.70
C LYS A 44 8.19 6.33 6.93
N THR A 45 8.54 7.52 7.39
CA THR A 45 9.92 7.92 7.64
C THR A 45 10.16 8.18 9.11
N THR A 46 11.40 8.00 9.52
CA THR A 46 11.93 8.50 10.79
C THR A 46 11.94 10.04 10.80
N PRO A 47 12.14 10.68 11.97
CA PRO A 47 12.27 12.14 12.06
C PRO A 47 13.42 12.73 11.23
N ASP A 48 14.46 11.93 10.98
CA ASP A 48 15.60 12.26 10.10
C ASP A 48 15.30 12.03 8.60
N GLY A 49 14.08 11.63 8.25
CA GLY A 49 13.61 11.50 6.87
C GLY A 49 13.93 10.17 6.19
N LYS A 50 14.54 9.21 6.90
CA LYS A 50 14.84 7.87 6.36
C LYS A 50 13.62 6.97 6.41
N LEU A 51 13.46 6.09 5.42
CA LEU A 51 12.38 5.11 5.41
C LEU A 51 12.47 4.18 6.64
N LEU A 52 11.34 3.93 7.29
CA LEU A 52 11.23 2.97 8.40
C LEU A 52 11.54 1.55 7.90
N GLN A 53 12.37 0.81 8.64
CA GLN A 53 12.78 -0.55 8.26
C GLN A 53 11.59 -1.51 8.14
N GLU A 54 10.54 -1.31 8.95
CA GLU A 54 9.32 -2.09 8.92
C GLU A 54 8.57 -1.98 7.58
N MET A 55 8.83 -0.92 6.79
CA MET A 55 8.20 -0.73 5.48
C MET A 55 8.62 -1.80 4.46
N ILE A 56 9.68 -2.56 4.71
CA ILE A 56 10.05 -3.73 3.90
C ILE A 56 8.91 -4.76 3.89
N LEU A 57 8.29 -5.01 5.05
CA LEU A 57 7.16 -5.95 5.16
C LEU A 57 5.92 -5.43 4.44
N VAL A 58 5.71 -4.11 4.49
CA VAL A 58 4.61 -3.44 3.80
C VAL A 58 4.81 -3.48 2.28
N CYS A 59 6.04 -3.28 1.80
CA CYS A 59 6.41 -3.39 0.40
C CYS A 59 6.16 -4.81 -0.15
N ASP A 60 6.53 -5.84 0.60
CA ASP A 60 6.25 -7.23 0.22
C ASP A 60 4.73 -7.50 0.16
N ALA A 61 3.95 -6.96 1.10
CA ALA A 61 2.49 -7.07 1.07
C ALA A 61 1.89 -6.39 -0.17
N TYR A 62 2.34 -5.19 -0.55
CA TYR A 62 1.90 -4.53 -1.79
C TYR A 62 2.24 -5.35 -3.03
N ARG A 63 3.45 -5.90 -3.09
CA ARG A 63 3.87 -6.77 -4.20
C ARG A 63 2.97 -8.01 -4.33
N LYS A 64 2.57 -8.60 -3.20
CA LYS A 64 1.63 -9.73 -3.17
C LYS A 64 0.23 -9.31 -3.62
N ASP A 65 -0.27 -8.17 -3.14
CA ASP A 65 -1.59 -7.65 -3.53
C ASP A 65 -1.67 -7.29 -5.02
N LEU A 66 -0.59 -6.75 -5.60
CA LEU A 66 -0.48 -6.51 -7.05
C LEU A 66 -0.52 -7.79 -7.90
N GLN A 67 -0.20 -8.94 -7.30
CA GLN A 67 -0.23 -10.27 -7.92
C GLN A 67 -1.44 -11.11 -7.49
N HIS A 68 -2.36 -10.55 -6.71
CA HIS A 68 -3.51 -11.26 -6.17
C HIS A 68 -4.49 -11.69 -7.28
N PRO A 69 -5.16 -12.86 -7.21
CA PRO A 69 -6.11 -13.27 -8.26
C PRO A 69 -7.32 -12.33 -8.42
N ASN A 70 -7.71 -11.65 -7.34
CA ASN A 70 -8.81 -10.67 -7.34
C ASN A 70 -8.39 -9.32 -7.93
N GLU A 71 -9.08 -8.89 -8.97
CA GLU A 71 -8.84 -7.66 -9.71
C GLU A 71 -9.11 -6.38 -8.89
N PHE A 72 -10.05 -6.42 -7.95
CA PHE A 72 -10.38 -5.29 -7.08
C PHE A 72 -9.29 -5.01 -6.05
N ILE A 73 -8.64 -6.06 -5.55
CA ILE A 73 -7.46 -5.93 -4.69
C ILE A 73 -6.33 -5.28 -5.49
N ARG A 74 -5.98 -5.83 -6.66
CA ARG A 74 -4.94 -5.24 -7.53
C ARG A 74 -5.21 -3.77 -7.83
N GLY A 75 -6.41 -3.44 -8.30
CA GLY A 75 -6.74 -2.07 -8.69
C GLY A 75 -6.80 -1.09 -7.52
N SER A 76 -7.27 -1.52 -6.34
CA SER A 76 -7.24 -0.68 -5.14
C SER A 76 -5.80 -0.41 -4.68
N THR A 77 -4.93 -1.42 -4.74
CA THR A 77 -3.50 -1.27 -4.45
C THR A 77 -2.83 -0.33 -5.46
N LEU A 78 -3.06 -0.50 -6.76
CA LEU A 78 -2.53 0.40 -7.80
C LEU A 78 -2.96 1.86 -7.57
N ARG A 79 -4.24 2.08 -7.23
CA ARG A 79 -4.76 3.41 -6.91
C ARG A 79 -4.13 4.01 -5.64
N PHE A 80 -3.84 3.17 -4.65
CA PHE A 80 -3.14 3.59 -3.44
C PHE A 80 -1.69 4.01 -3.76
N LEU A 81 -0.98 3.27 -4.62
CA LEU A 81 0.40 3.58 -4.98
C LEU A 81 0.57 4.95 -5.65
N CYS A 82 -0.46 5.45 -6.35
CA CYS A 82 -0.49 6.83 -6.88
C CYS A 82 -0.34 7.91 -5.78
N LYS A 83 -0.58 7.58 -4.52
CA LYS A 83 -0.51 8.52 -3.39
C LYS A 83 0.79 8.42 -2.59
N LEU A 84 1.61 7.40 -2.88
CA LEU A 84 2.85 7.13 -2.17
C LEU A 84 3.95 8.06 -2.68
N LYS A 85 4.77 8.61 -1.78
CA LYS A 85 5.84 9.57 -2.14
C LYS A 85 7.22 8.98 -2.02
N GLU A 86 7.34 7.87 -1.31
CA GLU A 86 8.59 7.21 -0.97
C GLU A 86 9.06 6.36 -2.17
N SER A 87 9.98 6.92 -2.98
CA SER A 87 10.51 6.24 -4.17
C SER A 87 11.14 4.88 -3.85
N GLU A 88 11.82 4.78 -2.70
CA GLU A 88 12.40 3.53 -2.18
C GLU A 88 11.36 2.39 -2.02
N LEU A 89 10.07 2.73 -1.79
CA LEU A 89 8.99 1.75 -1.76
C LEU A 89 8.39 1.45 -3.14
N LEU A 90 8.44 2.42 -4.06
CA LEU A 90 7.83 2.29 -5.39
C LEU A 90 8.73 1.52 -6.36
N GLU A 91 10.04 1.75 -6.32
CA GLU A 91 11.01 1.12 -7.23
C GLU A 91 10.91 -0.42 -7.25
N PRO A 92 10.85 -1.12 -6.10
CA PRO A 92 10.74 -2.59 -6.09
C PRO A 92 9.41 -3.11 -6.65
N LEU A 93 8.37 -2.27 -6.71
CA LEU A 93 7.03 -2.63 -7.17
C LEU A 93 6.84 -2.45 -8.67
N MET A 94 7.74 -1.72 -9.33
CA MET A 94 7.63 -1.41 -10.76
C MET A 94 7.44 -2.63 -11.67
N PRO A 95 8.14 -3.78 -11.47
CA PRO A 95 7.89 -4.97 -12.27
C PRO A 95 6.44 -5.49 -12.13
N ALA A 96 5.90 -5.49 -10.90
CA ALA A 96 4.53 -5.94 -10.65
C ALA A 96 3.48 -4.97 -11.19
N ILE A 97 3.74 -3.66 -11.12
CA ILE A 97 2.89 -2.61 -11.72
C ILE A 97 2.86 -2.77 -13.25
N ARG A 98 4.01 -2.96 -13.89
CA ARG A 98 4.08 -3.17 -15.35
C ARG A 98 3.36 -4.44 -15.79
N ALA A 99 3.48 -5.53 -15.04
CA ALA A 99 2.73 -6.76 -15.31
C ALA A 99 1.20 -6.55 -15.25
N CYS A 100 0.72 -5.56 -14.50
CA CYS A 100 -0.71 -5.22 -14.45
C CYS A 100 -1.24 -4.53 -15.73
N LEU A 101 -0.36 -4.02 -16.61
CA LEU A 101 -0.76 -3.49 -17.93
C LEU A 101 -1.30 -4.58 -18.86
N GLU A 102 -0.79 -5.80 -18.73
CA GLU A 102 -1.21 -6.96 -19.53
C GLU A 102 -2.35 -7.76 -18.88
N HIS A 103 -2.92 -7.26 -17.78
CA HIS A 103 -3.93 -7.99 -17.03
C HIS A 103 -5.25 -8.11 -17.82
N ARG A 104 -5.94 -9.25 -17.75
CA ARG A 104 -7.17 -9.52 -18.53
C ARG A 104 -8.31 -8.51 -18.29
N HIS A 105 -8.44 -8.01 -17.06
CA HIS A 105 -9.49 -7.05 -16.68
C HIS A 105 -9.07 -5.59 -16.93
N SER A 106 -9.89 -4.85 -17.67
CA SER A 106 -9.66 -3.43 -18.00
C SER A 106 -9.54 -2.52 -16.76
N TYR A 107 -10.24 -2.86 -15.68
CA TYR A 107 -10.14 -2.16 -14.40
C TYR A 107 -8.70 -2.12 -13.88
N VAL A 108 -7.97 -3.24 -13.94
CA VAL A 108 -6.57 -3.32 -13.49
C VAL A 108 -5.67 -2.52 -14.42
N ARG A 109 -5.82 -2.70 -15.75
CA ARG A 109 -5.02 -1.98 -16.74
C ARG A 109 -5.15 -0.47 -16.61
N ARG A 110 -6.38 0.06 -16.46
CA ARG A 110 -6.64 1.50 -16.28
C ARG A 110 -5.94 2.05 -15.04
N ASN A 111 -5.99 1.34 -13.92
CA ASN A 111 -5.30 1.77 -12.70
C ASN A 111 -3.77 1.63 -12.83
N ALA A 112 -3.27 0.64 -13.57
CA ALA A 112 -1.84 0.48 -13.83
C ALA A 112 -1.27 1.63 -14.67
N VAL A 113 -1.98 2.05 -15.72
CA VAL A 113 -1.61 3.24 -16.51
C VAL A 113 -1.55 4.49 -15.62
N LEU A 114 -2.57 4.71 -14.79
CA LEU A 114 -2.60 5.85 -13.87
C LEU A 114 -1.45 5.80 -12.87
N ALA A 115 -1.15 4.61 -12.31
CA ALA A 115 -0.04 4.43 -11.38
C ALA A 115 1.30 4.78 -12.04
N ILE A 116 1.57 4.27 -13.25
CA ILE A 116 2.80 4.58 -13.98
C ILE A 116 2.91 6.06 -14.28
N TYR A 117 1.83 6.69 -14.76
CA TYR A 117 1.79 8.13 -15.03
C TYR A 117 1.99 9.00 -13.78
N THR A 118 1.67 8.48 -12.59
CA THR A 118 1.84 9.24 -11.34
C THR A 118 3.23 9.05 -10.75
N ILE A 119 3.86 7.90 -11.00
CA ILE A 119 5.19 7.54 -10.47
C ILE A 119 6.32 8.17 -11.31
N TYR A 120 6.09 8.39 -12.61
CA TYR A 120 7.04 9.02 -13.56
C TYR A 120 6.51 10.37 -14.03
#